data_AF-R6IKF0-F1
#
_entry.id   AF-R6IKF0-F1
#
_cell.length_a   1.000
_cell.length_b   1.000
_cell.length_c   1.000
_cell.angle_alpha   90.00
_cell.angle_beta   90.00
_cell.angle_gamma   90.00
#
_symmetry.space_group_name_H-M   'P 1'
#
loop_
_entity.id
_entity.type
_entity.pdbx_description
1 polymer ?
#
loop_
_entity_poly.entity_id
_entity_poly.type
_entity_poly.pdbx_seq_one_letter_code
_entity_poly.pdbx_strand_id
1 'polypeptide(L)' 'MEKNKKKLFTTGELASLCNIHRKTLLFYDRLGLIKPEFIDNNGYRYYARR' A
#
# COMPACT_ATOMS: atom_id res chain seq x y z
N MET A 1 -20.46 -12.24 11.08
CA MET A 1 -19.93 -10.85 10.98
C MET A 1 -18.44 -10.98 11.24
N GLU A 2 -17.47 -10.54 10.43
CA GLU A 2 -17.38 -9.69 9.25
C GLU A 2 -16.32 -10.31 8.33
N LYS A 3 -16.54 -10.22 7.02
CA LYS A 3 -15.59 -10.70 6.01
C LYS A 3 -14.29 -9.91 6.15
N ASN A 4 -13.23 -10.56 6.63
CA ASN A 4 -11.84 -10.11 6.61
C ASN A 4 -11.38 -9.93 5.15
N LYS A 5 -11.91 -8.91 4.46
CA LYS A 5 -11.35 -8.42 3.21
C LYS A 5 -10.01 -7.83 3.62
N LYS A 6 -8.92 -8.57 3.44
CA LYS A 6 -7.58 -8.00 3.39
C LYS A 6 -7.63 -6.87 2.37
N LYS A 7 -7.80 -5.63 2.83
CA LYS A 7 -7.87 -4.46 1.95
C LYS A 7 -6.43 -4.22 1.51
N LEU A 8 -6.10 -4.84 0.38
CA LEU A 8 -4.88 -4.59 -0.35
C LEU A 8 -5.06 -3.27 -1.08
N PHE A 9 -4.28 -2.27 -0.68
CA PHE A 9 -4.31 -0.96 -1.29
C PHE A 9 -3.10 -0.80 -2.18
N THR A 10 -3.31 -0.29 -3.39
CA THR A 10 -2.17 0.12 -4.22
C THR A 10 -1.46 1.33 -3.62
N THR A 11 -0.21 1.62 -4.02
CA THR A 11 0.49 2.86 -3.61
C THR A 11 -0.37 4.12 -3.81
N GLY A 12 -1.20 4.13 -4.87
CA GLY A 12 -2.11 5.24 -5.16
C GLY A 12 -3.32 5.29 -4.25
N GLU A 13 -3.97 4.16 -4.01
CA GLU A 13 -5.10 4.10 -3.07
C GLU A 13 -4.67 4.40 -1.64
N LEU A 14 -3.52 3.88 -1.19
CA LEU A 14 -3.02 4.16 0.15
C LEU A 14 -2.68 5.65 0.32
N ALA A 15 -2.08 6.27 -0.71
CA ALA A 15 -1.81 7.70 -0.73
C ALA A 15 -3.09 8.52 -0.58
N SER A 16 -4.13 8.17 -1.34
CA SER A 16 -5.43 8.85 -1.26
C SER A 16 -6.12 8.62 0.08
N LEU A 17 -6.09 7.38 0.60
CA LEU A 17 -6.74 6.99 1.84
C LEU A 17 -6.09 7.62 3.07
N CYS A 18 -4.76 7.67 3.12
CA CYS A 18 -4.02 8.35 4.19
C CYS A 18 -3.89 9.85 3.95
N ASN A 19 -4.42 10.36 2.84
CA ASN A 19 -4.33 11.76 2.44
C ASN A 19 -2.86 12.28 2.43
N ILE A 20 -1.95 11.41 2.00
CA ILE A 20 -0.51 11.67 1.91
C ILE A 20 -0.05 11.56 0.46
N HIS A 21 1.03 12.26 0.14
CA HIS A 21 1.58 12.22 -1.20
C HIS A 21 2.17 10.83 -1.54
N ARG A 22 2.03 10.41 -2.81
CA ARG A 22 2.66 9.17 -3.33
C ARG A 22 4.17 9.16 -3.08
N LYS A 23 4.81 10.34 -3.13
CA LYS A 23 6.23 10.54 -2.78
C LYS A 23 6.53 10.17 -1.32
N THR A 24 5.63 10.50 -0.38
CA THR A 24 5.77 10.16 1.03
C THR A 24 5.72 8.64 1.22
N LEU A 25 4.80 7.95 0.53
CA LEU A 25 4.80 6.49 0.50
C LEU A 25 6.10 5.92 -0.07
N LEU A 26 6.56 6.42 -1.21
CA LEU A 26 7.83 5.98 -1.81
C LEU A 26 9.03 6.24 -0.89
N PHE A 27 8.98 7.33 -0.11
CA PHE A 27 9.99 7.64 0.88
C PHE A 27 9.98 6.61 2.01
N TYR A 28 8.80 6.25 2.51
CA TYR A 28 8.65 5.17 3.48
C TYR A 28 9.05 3.79 2.94
N ASP A 29 8.79 3.50 1.66
CA ASP A 29 9.23 2.27 0.99
C ASP A 29 10.76 2.21 0.91
N ARG A 30 11.41 3.32 0.54
CA ARG A 30 12.88 3.45 0.56
C ARG A 30 13.48 3.34 1.96
N LEU A 31 12.78 3.85 2.96
CA LEU A 31 13.16 3.71 4.37
C LEU A 31 12.89 2.30 4.92
N GLY A 32 12.15 1.44 4.20
CA GLY A 32 11.75 0.12 4.67
C GLY A 32 10.64 0.13 5.72
N LEU A 33 9.98 1.27 5.93
CA LEU A 33 8.87 1.47 6.87
C LEU A 33 7.57 0.85 6.36
N ILE A 34 7.35 0.89 5.04
CA ILE A 34 6.24 0.19 4.39
C ILE A 34 6.82 -0.85 3.44
N LYS A 35 6.26 -2.06 3.46
CA LYS A 35 6.57 -3.11 2.50
C LYS A 35 5.28 -3.54 1.83
N PRO A 36 5.26 -3.64 0.48
CA PRO A 36 4.11 -4.23 -0.18
C PRO A 36 3.97 -5.69 0.27
N GLU A 37 2.74 -6.08 0.57
CA GLU A 37 2.42 -7.48 0.90
C GLU A 37 2.39 -8.34 -0.36
N PHE A 38 2.08 -7.72 -1.52
CA PHE A 38 2.11 -8.40 -2.81
C PHE A 38 2.58 -7.45 -3.91
N ILE A 39 3.39 -7.98 -4.82
CA ILE A 39 3.79 -7.29 -6.05
C ILE A 39 3.20 -8.10 -7.20
N ASP A 40 2.28 -7.47 -7.92
CA ASP A 40 1.62 -8.10 -9.06
C ASP A 40 2.59 -8.20 -10.25
N ASN A 41 2.30 -9.12 -11.18
CA ASN A 41 3.11 -9.32 -12.38
C ASN A 41 3.22 -8.05 -13.24
N ASN A 42 2.25 -7.15 -13.17
CA ASN A 42 2.30 -5.85 -13.84
C ASN A 42 3.22 -4.81 -13.14
N GLY A 43 3.91 -5.18 -12.05
CA GLY A 43 4.75 -4.27 -11.26
C GLY A 43 3.98 -3.38 -10.29
N TYR A 44 2.65 -3.59 -10.14
CA TYR A 44 1.85 -2.90 -9.15
C TYR A 44 2.11 -3.44 -7.75
N ARG A 45 2.30 -2.52 -6.81
CA ARG A 45 2.59 -2.82 -5.40
C ARG A 45 1.32 -2.68 -4.58
N TYR A 46 0.96 -3.75 -3.89
CA TYR A 46 -0.20 -3.83 -3.01
C TYR A 46 0.25 -3.90 -1.56
N TYR A 47 -0.25 -2.98 -0.75
CA TYR A 47 0.00 -2.87 0.68
C TYR A 47 -1.21 -3.39 1.43
N ALA A 48 -0.98 -4.33 2.34
CA ALA A 48 -2.03 -4.75 3.25
C ALA A 48 -2.14 -3.75 4.40
N ARG A 49 -3.37 -3.28 4.65
CA ARG A 49 -3.68 -2.60 5.91
C ARG A 49 -4.10 -3.66 6.93
N ARG A 50 -3.21 -3.94 7.87
CA ARG A 50 -3.51 -4.76 9.06
C ARG A 50 -3.95 -3.89 10.22
#